data_AF-A0A955JAV4-F1
#
_entry.id   AF-A0A955JAV4-F1
#
_cell.length_a   1.000
_cell.length_b   1.000
_cell.length_c   1.000
_cell.angle_alpha   90.00
_cell.angle_beta   90.00
_cell.angle_gamma   90.00
#
_symmetry.space_group_name_H-M   'P 1'
#
loop_
_entity.id
_entity.type
_entity.pdbx_description
1 polymer ?
#
loop_
_entity_poly.entity_id
_entity_poly.type
_entity_poly.pdbx_seq_one_letter_code
_entity_poly.pdbx_strand_id
1 'polypeptide(L)' 'GEIMCHDALQREESCGGHFREEYQTPGGEAQRDDENYCYGAVWEYQGVGTTPTLHKEHYQFEYVKLATRNYK' A
#
# COMPACT_ATOMS: atom_id res chain seq x y z
N GLY A 1 -11.26 11.78 4.61
CA GLY A 1 -11.76 10.39 4.66
C GLY A 1 -11.67 9.76 3.29
N GLU A 2 -12.38 10.31 2.32
CA GLU A 2 -12.47 9.79 0.94
C GLU A 2 -11.14 9.35 0.30
N ILE A 3 -10.09 10.19 0.34
CA ILE A 3 -8.77 9.84 -0.23
C ILE A 3 -8.16 8.61 0.44
N MET A 4 -8.30 8.46 1.76
CA MET A 4 -7.83 7.28 2.48
C MET A 4 -8.59 6.02 2.03
N CYS A 5 -9.89 6.13 1.78
CA CYS A 5 -10.69 5.02 1.27
C CYS A 5 -10.29 4.65 -0.18
N HIS A 6 -10.02 5.64 -1.04
CA HIS A 6 -9.52 5.39 -2.39
C HIS A 6 -8.15 4.69 -2.38
N ASP A 7 -7.22 5.15 -1.54
CA ASP A 7 -5.91 4.52 -1.39
C ASP A 7 -6.05 3.07 -0.90
N ALA A 8 -6.86 2.86 0.16
CA ALA A 8 -7.07 1.54 0.73
C ALA A 8 -7.73 0.56 -0.25
N LEU A 9 -8.68 1.03 -1.08
CA LEU A 9 -9.32 0.23 -2.11
C LEU A 9 -8.34 -0.15 -3.23
N GLN A 10 -7.52 0.81 -3.67
CA GLN A 10 -6.54 0.59 -4.74
C GLN A 10 -5.38 -0.31 -4.30
N ARG A 11 -5.03 -0.30 -3.01
CA ARG A 11 -3.92 -1.06 -2.44
C ARG A 11 -4.34 -2.48 -2.04
N GLU A 12 -4.18 -3.40 -2.97
CA GLU A 12 -4.46 -4.85 -2.83
C GLU A 12 -3.28 -5.61 -2.19
N GLU A 13 -2.90 -5.19 -0.98
CA GLU A 13 -1.92 -5.86 -0.12
C GLU A 13 -2.23 -5.61 1.36
N SER A 14 -1.46 -6.21 2.27
CA SER A 14 -1.35 -5.75 3.66
C SER A 14 0.08 -5.33 3.97
N CYS A 15 0.27 -4.09 4.42
CA CYS A 15 1.57 -3.53 4.73
C CYS A 15 1.47 -2.53 5.91
N GLY A 16 2.15 -2.85 7.01
CA GLY A 16 2.17 -1.98 8.19
C GLY A 16 0.77 -1.79 8.81
N GLY A 17 0.28 -0.55 8.82
CA GLY A 17 -1.04 -0.21 9.37
C GLY A 17 -2.21 -0.42 8.39
N HIS A 18 -1.94 -0.66 7.11
CA HIS A 18 -2.95 -1.06 6.13
C HIS A 18 -3.06 -2.58 6.13
N PHE A 19 -4.18 -3.11 6.62
CA PHE A 19 -4.39 -4.54 6.77
C PHE A 19 -5.72 -4.96 6.16
N ARG A 20 -5.66 -5.94 5.27
CA ARG A 20 -6.80 -6.55 4.57
C ARG A 20 -6.75 -8.04 4.81
N GLU A 21 -7.83 -8.62 5.32
CA GLU A 21 -7.89 -10.05 5.63
C GLU A 21 -7.74 -10.93 4.38
N GLU A 22 -8.09 -10.40 3.20
CA GLU A 22 -7.85 -11.08 1.91
C GLU A 22 -6.35 -11.19 1.56
N TYR A 23 -5.50 -10.33 2.15
CA TYR A 23 -4.05 -10.23 1.88
C TYR A 23 -3.26 -10.44 3.17
N GLN A 24 -3.50 -11.57 3.82
CA GLN A 24 -2.72 -12.00 4.98
C GLN A 24 -2.09 -13.37 4.71
N THR A 25 -0.97 -13.63 5.37
CA THR A 25 -0.35 -14.95 5.37
C THR A 25 -1.28 -15.97 6.06
N PRO A 26 -1.11 -17.29 5.85
CA PRO A 26 -1.87 -18.30 6.59
C PRO A 26 -1.75 -18.20 8.11
N GLY A 27 -0.71 -17.52 8.60
CA GLY A 27 -0.48 -17.26 10.02
C GLY A 27 -1.20 -16.03 10.58
N GLY A 28 -1.98 -15.30 9.78
CA GLY A 28 -2.70 -14.09 10.15
C GLY A 28 -1.86 -12.81 10.18
N GLU A 29 -0.67 -12.83 9.57
CA GLU A 29 0.19 -11.64 9.49
C GLU A 29 0.04 -10.94 8.14
N ALA A 30 0.36 -9.65 8.09
CA ALA A 30 0.31 -8.84 6.88
C ALA A 30 1.14 -9.47 5.73
N GLN A 31 0.49 -9.73 4.60
CA GLN A 31 1.15 -10.16 3.38
C GLN A 31 1.40 -8.95 2.48
N ARG A 32 2.65 -8.47 2.48
CA ARG A 32 3.09 -7.35 1.66
C ARG A 32 3.42 -7.80 0.24
N ASP A 33 3.16 -6.94 -0.74
CA ASP A 33 3.49 -7.17 -2.14
C ASP A 33 4.46 -6.07 -2.64
N ASP A 34 5.75 -6.35 -2.45
CA ASP A 34 6.83 -5.44 -2.83
C ASP A 34 7.01 -5.29 -4.36
N GLU A 35 6.44 -6.20 -5.17
CA GLU A 35 6.53 -6.09 -6.63
C GLU A 35 5.59 -5.00 -7.14
N ASN A 36 4.36 -4.96 -6.63
CA ASN A 36 3.33 -4.04 -7.12
C ASN A 36 3.21 -2.77 -6.28
N TYR A 37 3.51 -2.80 -4.98
CA TYR A 37 3.14 -1.74 -4.03
C TYR A 37 4.31 -1.06 -3.32
N CYS A 38 5.54 -1.32 -3.75
CA CYS A 38 6.74 -0.63 -3.28
C CYS A 38 6.86 0.80 -3.82
N TYR A 39 5.96 1.68 -3.38
CA TYR A 39 5.92 3.10 -3.74
C TYR A 39 5.19 3.95 -2.69
N GLY A 40 5.51 5.24 -2.68
CA GLY A 40 4.71 6.28 -2.03
C GLY A 40 3.56 6.72 -2.92
N ALA A 41 2.35 6.79 -2.36
CA ALA A 41 1.15 7.23 -3.07
C ALA A 41 0.81 8.68 -2.73
N VAL A 42 0.57 9.50 -3.75
CA VAL A 42 0.04 10.85 -3.60
C VAL A 42 -1.19 10.98 -4.49
N TRP A 43 -2.31 11.37 -3.90
CA TRP A 43 -3.56 11.57 -4.63
C TRP A 43 -3.77 13.05 -4.91
N GLU A 44 -3.73 13.43 -6.18
CA GLU A 44 -3.99 14.79 -6.63
C GLU A 44 -5.49 15.08 -6.64
N TYR A 45 -5.87 16.20 -6.06
CA TYR A 45 -7.25 16.68 -6.07
C TYR A 45 -7.60 17.29 -7.43
N GLN A 46 -8.63 16.74 -8.07
CA GLN A 46 -9.09 17.13 -9.42
C GLN A 46 -10.36 18.01 -9.39
N GLY A 47 -10.84 18.42 -8.21
CA GLY A 47 -12.13 19.10 -8.05
C GLY A 47 -13.19 18.23 -7.38
N VAL A 48 -14.25 18.87 -6.88
CA VAL A 48 -15.33 18.17 -6.17
C VAL A 48 -16.08 17.23 -7.12
N GLY A 49 -16.30 15.99 -6.69
CA GLY A 49 -17.03 14.99 -7.46
C GLY A 49 -16.24 14.39 -8.63
N THR A 50 -14.94 14.70 -8.73
CA THR A 50 -14.04 14.12 -9.73
C THR A 50 -13.10 13.15 -9.05
N THR A 51 -12.89 11.97 -9.66
CA THR A 51 -11.98 10.97 -9.13
C THR A 51 -10.56 11.53 -9.03
N PRO A 52 -9.89 11.45 -7.87
CA PRO A 52 -8.52 11.94 -7.70
C PRO A 52 -7.54 11.12 -8.54
N THR A 53 -6.43 11.73 -8.94
CA THR A 53 -5.39 11.06 -9.72
C THR A 53 -4.31 10.52 -8.80
N LEU A 54 -3.97 9.23 -8.93
CA LEU A 54 -2.87 8.62 -8.19
C LEU A 54 -1.53 8.87 -8.88
N HIS A 55 -0.62 9.48 -8.15
CA HIS A 55 0.80 9.58 -8.49
C HIS A 55 1.60 8.61 -7.61
N LYS A 56 2.56 7.91 -8.22
CA LYS A 56 3.38 6.89 -7.57
C LYS A 56 4.85 7.27 -7.63
N GLU A 57 5.52 7.30 -6.48
CA GLU A 57 6.96 7.42 -6.39
C GLU A 57 7.55 6.08 -5.93
N HIS A 58 8.21 5.36 -6.83
CA HIS A 58 8.77 4.05 -6.53
C HIS A 58 10.00 4.14 -5.63
N TYR A 59 10.05 3.26 -4.62
CA TYR A 59 11.19 3.19 -3.73
C TYR A 59 12.29 2.28 -4.31
N GLN A 60 13.54 2.72 -4.14
CA GLN A 60 14.72 1.95 -4.49
C GLN A 60 15.58 1.75 -3.24
N PHE A 61 15.96 0.51 -2.97
CA PHE A 61 16.68 0.12 -1.77
C PHE A 61 18.08 -0.40 -2.12
N GLU A 62 19.08 0.46 -2.08
CA GLU A 62 20.46 0.12 -2.44
C GLU A 62 21.21 -0.60 -1.30
N TYR A 63 21.10 -0.09 -0.07
CA TYR A 63 21.93 -0.53 1.05
C TYR A 63 21.27 -1.58 1.94
N VAL A 64 19.94 -1.53 2.06
CA VAL A 64 19.17 -2.44 2.93
C VAL A 64 18.09 -3.09 2.10
N LYS A 65 18.27 -4.37 1.76
CA LYS A 65 17.28 -5.13 0.99
C LYS A 65 15.99 -5.31 1.79
N LEU A 66 14.89 -5.36 1.06
CA LEU A 66 13.58 -5.64 1.63
C LEU A 66 13.55 -7.05 2.22
N ALA A 67 12.97 -7.16 3.41
CA ALA A 67 12.73 -8.42 4.09
C ALA A 67 11.33 -8.40 4.72
N THR A 68 10.67 -9.55 4.75
CA THR A 68 9.39 -9.74 5.42
C THR A 68 9.58 -9.71 6.94
N ARG A 69 8.76 -8.93 7.64
CA ARG A 69 8.74 -8.91 9.11
C ARG A 69 7.71 -9.93 9.61
N ASN A 70 8.13 -10.79 10.53
CA ASN A 70 7.28 -11.70 11.28
C ASN A 70 7.46 -11.38 12.77
N TYR A 71 6.36 -11.35 13.53
CA TYR A 71 6.36 -10.96 14.95
C TYR A 71 6.09 -12.13 15.89
N LYS A 72 6.06 -13.36 15.37
CA LYS A 72 5.98 -14.59 16.16
C LYS A 72 7.36 -15.06 16.61
#